data_AF-A0A067D5H2-F1
#
_entry.id   AF-A0A067D5H2-F1
#
_cell.length_a   1.000
_cell.length_b   1.000
_cell.length_c   1.000
_cell.angle_alpha   90.00
_cell.angle_beta   90.00
_cell.angle_gamma   90.00
#
_symmetry.space_group_name_H-M   'P 1'
#
loop_
_entity.id
_entity.type
_entity.pdbx_description
1 polymer ?
#
loop_
_entity_poly.entity_id
_entity_poly.type
_entity_poly.pdbx_seq_one_letter_code
_entity_poly.pdbx_strand_id
1 'polypeptide(L)'
;MDDAGLTTVRAACPRTQWVPDGARASCIGCAKAFYLLRRRHHCRVCGDIVCGRCRRTVYLLNTTSNVGHACPGCASAPEMEAMTRSMERPPATKALGATTWGDLQVAATECAICIEPYRDVRELVAQLPCKHVFHTRCIDPWLAGHDACPLCRRHVSLRLEVMRQYLSF
;
A
#
# COMPACT_ATOMS: atom_id res chain seq x y z
N MET A 1 2.99 -16.09 18.79
CA MET A 1 3.91 -15.08 19.34
C MET A 1 4.26 -14.11 18.22
N ASP A 2 3.24 -13.29 17.95
CA ASP A 2 3.30 -11.86 17.64
C ASP A 2 4.23 -11.35 16.52
N ASP A 3 3.67 -11.27 15.31
CA ASP A 3 3.96 -10.15 14.39
C ASP A 3 2.62 -9.60 13.89
N ALA A 4 1.85 -9.04 14.83
CA ALA A 4 0.79 -8.12 14.50
C ALA A 4 1.46 -6.92 13.85
N GLY A 5 1.63 -7.00 12.52
CA GLY A 5 2.12 -5.92 11.68
C GLY A 5 1.20 -4.71 11.83
N LEU A 6 1.48 -3.91 12.84
CA LEU A 6 0.81 -2.65 13.09
C LEU A 6 1.03 -1.81 11.83
N THR A 7 -0.05 -1.58 11.10
CA THR A 7 -0.05 -0.90 9.80
C THR A 7 0.18 0.58 10.03
N THR A 8 1.44 0.95 10.21
CA THR A 8 1.84 2.31 10.48
C THR A 8 1.65 3.19 9.23
N VAL A 9 0.69 4.12 9.30
CA VAL A 9 0.42 5.13 8.26
C VAL A 9 1.30 6.36 8.48
N ARG A 10 1.93 6.88 7.41
CA ARG A 10 2.85 8.02 7.43
C ARG A 10 2.61 8.96 6.25
N ALA A 11 2.84 10.26 6.41
CA ALA A 11 2.85 11.17 5.26
C ALA A 11 4.11 10.92 4.41
N ALA A 12 3.96 10.90 3.08
CA ALA A 12 5.11 10.80 2.18
C ALA A 12 5.83 12.16 2.07
N CYS A 13 7.16 12.14 2.21
CA CYS A 13 8.03 13.25 1.91
C CYS A 13 8.06 13.52 0.40
N PRO A 14 7.80 14.77 -0.05
CA PRO A 14 7.92 15.15 -1.46
C PRO A 14 9.29 14.78 -2.03
N ARG A 15 9.32 14.29 -3.28
CA ARG A 15 10.58 13.89 -3.94
C ARG A 15 11.62 15.01 -4.02
N THR A 16 11.18 16.27 -4.05
CA THR A 16 12.06 17.45 -4.05
C THR A 16 12.88 17.59 -2.77
N GLN A 17 12.49 16.93 -1.68
CA GLN A 17 13.17 16.96 -0.39
C GLN A 17 14.01 15.69 -0.14
N TRP A 18 14.07 14.76 -1.09
CA TRP A 18 14.83 13.52 -0.91
C TRP A 18 16.33 13.78 -0.96
N VAL A 19 17.05 13.08 -0.08
CA VAL A 19 18.51 13.13 -0.07
C VAL A 19 19.03 12.50 -1.38
N PRO A 20 19.88 13.20 -2.15
CA PRO A 20 20.47 12.65 -3.36
C PRO A 20 21.28 11.38 -3.07
N ASP A 21 21.26 10.41 -3.99
CA ASP A 21 21.92 9.11 -3.79
C ASP A 21 23.42 9.21 -3.44
N GLY A 22 24.13 10.18 -4.01
CA GLY A 22 25.55 10.41 -3.76
C GLY A 22 25.85 11.10 -2.42
N ALA A 23 24.86 11.71 -1.77
CA ALA A 23 25.06 12.49 -0.55
C ALA A 23 25.24 11.61 0.71
N ARG A 24 24.96 10.30 0.62
CA ARG A 24 25.21 9.34 1.71
C ARG A 24 26.10 8.19 1.26
N ALA A 25 27.23 8.05 1.95
CA ALA A 25 28.12 6.89 1.82
C ALA A 25 27.64 5.69 2.66
N SER A 26 26.79 5.90 3.67
CA SER A 26 26.38 4.88 4.64
C SER A 26 24.88 4.91 4.94
N CYS A 27 24.33 3.75 5.32
CA CYS A 27 22.92 3.58 5.70
C CYS A 27 22.59 4.33 6.99
N ILE A 28 21.57 5.20 6.99
CA ILE A 28 21.15 5.93 8.19
C ILE A 28 20.61 5.02 9.31
N GLY A 29 20.14 3.82 8.97
CA GLY A 29 19.60 2.87 9.95
C GLY A 29 20.60 1.93 10.62
N CYS A 30 21.78 1.68 10.03
CA CYS A 30 22.78 0.75 10.60
C CYS A 30 24.23 1.21 10.45
N ALA A 31 24.47 2.41 9.92
CA ALA A 31 25.77 3.01 9.63
C ALA A 31 26.69 2.25 8.65
N LYS A 32 26.31 1.06 8.16
CA LYS A 32 27.12 0.29 7.21
C LYS A 32 27.20 0.99 5.84
N ALA A 33 28.42 1.05 5.29
CA ALA A 33 28.73 1.67 4.00
C ALA A 33 28.01 0.99 2.84
N PHE A 34 27.54 1.79 1.88
CA PHE A 34 26.96 1.33 0.63
C PHE A 34 28.05 0.91 -0.37
N TYR A 35 27.74 -0.11 -1.18
CA TYR A 35 28.57 -0.62 -2.27
C TYR A 35 27.67 -1.43 -3.23
N LEU A 36 28.24 -2.06 -4.26
CA LEU A 36 27.48 -2.68 -5.35
C LEU A 36 26.35 -3.65 -4.91
N LEU A 37 26.55 -4.43 -3.85
CA LEU A 37 25.54 -5.36 -3.33
C LEU A 37 24.69 -4.77 -2.19
N ARG A 38 25.22 -3.78 -1.45
CA ARG A 38 24.42 -3.01 -0.48
C ARG A 38 23.89 -1.76 -1.17
N ARG A 39 22.79 -1.92 -1.89
CA ARG A 39 22.14 -0.84 -2.64
C ARG A 39 21.43 0.16 -1.71
N ARG A 40 21.31 1.39 -2.22
CA ARG A 40 20.61 2.51 -1.58
C ARG A 40 19.10 2.41 -1.81
N HIS A 41 18.32 2.76 -0.79
CA HIS A 41 16.88 2.89 -0.85
C HIS A 41 16.44 4.09 -0.01
N HIS A 42 15.62 4.98 -0.55
CA HIS A 42 15.13 6.12 0.22
C HIS A 42 14.11 5.75 1.31
N CYS A 43 14.05 6.53 2.37
CA CYS A 43 12.90 6.62 3.22
C CYS A 43 11.88 7.51 2.53
N ARG A 44 10.66 7.03 2.34
CA ARG A 44 9.57 7.79 1.73
C ARG A 44 8.93 8.75 2.72
N VAL A 45 9.32 8.72 4.00
CA VAL A 45 8.78 9.57 5.07
C VAL A 45 9.70 10.77 5.37
N CYS A 46 11.02 10.58 5.37
CA CYS A 46 11.99 11.67 5.60
C CYS A 46 12.96 11.94 4.45
N GLY A 47 12.94 11.12 3.39
CA GLY A 47 13.84 11.28 2.24
C GLY A 47 15.27 10.77 2.42
N ASP A 48 15.70 10.32 3.61
CA ASP A 48 17.07 9.84 3.85
C ASP A 48 17.31 8.41 3.31
N ILE A 49 18.55 7.91 3.34
CA ILE A 49 18.95 6.69 2.61
C ILE A 49 19.24 5.51 3.56
N VAL A 50 18.55 4.40 3.33
CA VAL A 50 18.70 3.13 4.04
C VAL A 50 19.15 1.98 3.12
N CYS A 51 19.66 0.90 3.70
CA CYS A 51 19.91 -0.36 2.97
C CYS A 51 18.68 -1.27 2.97
N GLY A 52 18.69 -2.29 2.09
CA GLY A 52 17.57 -3.24 1.96
C GLY A 52 17.19 -4.01 3.24
N ARG A 53 18.11 -4.14 4.21
CA ARG A 53 17.82 -4.75 5.53
C ARG A 53 17.23 -3.77 6.55
N CYS A 54 17.44 -2.47 6.37
CA CYS A 54 16.96 -1.43 7.28
C CYS A 54 15.65 -0.79 6.78
N ARG A 55 15.23 -1.07 5.54
CA ARG A 55 13.93 -0.59 5.05
C ARG A 55 12.81 -1.33 5.79
N ARG A 56 11.82 -0.58 6.26
CA ARG A 56 10.56 -1.11 6.80
C ARG A 56 9.43 -0.75 5.84
N THR A 57 8.46 -1.63 5.67
CA THR A 57 7.27 -1.33 4.88
C THR A 57 6.31 -0.51 5.73
N VAL A 58 5.79 0.60 5.18
CA VAL A 58 4.80 1.47 5.81
C VAL A 58 3.71 1.83 4.81
N TYR A 59 2.54 2.21 5.32
CA TYR A 59 1.50 2.83 4.50
C TYR A 59 1.76 4.34 4.39
N LEU A 60 1.52 4.90 3.22
CA LEU A 60 1.83 6.29 2.93
C LEU A 60 0.59 7.09 2.51
N LEU A 61 0.49 8.30 3.03
CA LEU A 61 -0.45 9.34 2.58
C LEU A 61 0.23 10.28 1.58
N ASN A 62 -0.58 10.92 0.74
CA ASN A 62 -0.14 11.96 -0.20
C ASN A 62 0.90 11.49 -1.23
N THR A 63 0.80 10.24 -1.65
CA THR A 63 1.65 9.63 -2.69
C THR A 63 0.78 8.78 -3.61
N THR A 64 1.23 8.60 -4.85
CA THR A 64 0.55 7.76 -5.84
C THR A 64 0.54 6.29 -5.46
N SER A 65 1.52 5.82 -4.67
CA SER A 65 1.53 4.48 -4.07
C SER A 65 1.39 4.60 -2.57
N ASN A 66 0.32 4.02 -2.02
CA ASN A 66 0.00 4.02 -0.59
C ASN A 66 0.86 3.04 0.23
N VAL A 67 1.85 2.38 -0.38
CA VAL A 67 2.83 1.54 0.31
C VAL A 67 4.22 2.02 -0.06
N GLY A 68 5.11 2.13 0.92
CA GLY A 68 6.49 2.46 0.64
C GLY A 68 7.45 2.07 1.75
N HIS A 69 8.69 2.49 1.60
CA HIS A 69 9.76 2.17 2.53
C HIS A 69 9.99 3.31 3.52
N ALA A 70 10.04 3.02 4.82
CA ALA A 70 10.52 3.92 5.84
C ALA A 70 11.89 3.46 6.37
N CYS A 71 12.66 4.38 6.94
CA CYS A 71 13.80 4.01 7.77
C CYS A 71 13.29 3.49 9.13
N PRO A 72 14.14 2.81 9.93
CA PRO A 72 13.72 2.31 11.24
C PRO A 72 13.13 3.41 12.12
N GLY A 73 13.76 4.59 12.15
CA GLY A 73 13.27 5.74 12.93
C GLY A 73 11.88 6.20 12.52
N CYS A 74 11.61 6.45 11.24
CA CYS A 74 10.28 6.86 10.78
C CYS A 74 9.22 5.76 10.91
N ALA A 75 9.63 4.49 10.83
CA ALA A 75 8.73 3.35 11.03
C ALA A 75 8.31 3.21 12.49
N SER A 76 9.21 3.48 13.44
CA SER A 76 8.96 3.40 14.88
C SER A 76 8.62 4.74 15.54
N ALA A 77 8.62 5.85 14.79
CA ALA A 77 8.37 7.18 15.35
C ALA A 77 6.97 7.25 15.98
N PRO A 78 6.82 7.75 17.21
CA PRO A 78 5.51 7.88 17.86
C PRO A 78 4.66 9.03 17.31
N GLU A 79 5.17 9.85 16.37
CA GLU A 79 4.45 10.96 15.74
C GLU A 79 3.35 10.46 14.80
N MET A 80 2.24 10.04 15.42
CA MET A 80 0.84 10.46 15.27
C MET A 80 -0.07 9.44 16.01
N GLU A 81 0.30 9.04 17.24
CA GLU A 81 -0.46 8.09 18.08
C GLU A 81 -1.87 8.55 18.50
N ALA A 82 -2.28 9.79 18.21
CA ALA A 82 -3.60 10.28 18.60
C ALA A 82 -4.77 9.77 17.74
N MET A 83 -4.55 9.16 16.57
CA MET A 83 -5.65 8.81 15.63
C MET A 83 -5.79 7.30 15.31
N THR A 84 -4.98 6.41 15.88
CA THR A 84 -4.88 5.01 15.38
C THR A 84 -5.51 3.94 16.28
N ARG A 85 -6.10 4.29 17.43
CA ARG A 85 -6.44 3.29 18.46
C ARG A 85 -7.62 2.37 18.16
N SER A 86 -8.30 2.45 17.00
CA SER A 86 -9.37 1.49 16.66
C SER A 86 -9.59 1.31 15.15
N MET A 87 -8.52 1.14 14.35
CA MET A 87 -8.68 0.83 12.94
C MET A 87 -8.44 -0.67 12.67
N GLU A 88 -9.51 -1.45 12.62
CA GLU A 88 -9.52 -2.69 11.84
C GLU A 88 -9.33 -2.31 10.37
N ARG A 89 -8.50 -3.09 9.65
CA ARG A 89 -8.25 -2.85 8.23
C ARG A 89 -9.58 -2.98 7.48
N PRO A 90 -10.14 -1.90 6.88
CA PRO A 90 -11.40 -2.04 6.17
C PRO A 90 -11.20 -3.01 5.00
N PRO A 91 -12.21 -3.82 4.65
CA PRO A 91 -12.21 -4.61 3.42
C PRO A 91 -11.80 -3.69 2.26
N ALA A 92 -10.84 -4.11 1.45
CA ALA A 92 -10.30 -3.33 0.35
C ALA A 92 -11.41 -2.88 -0.63
N THR A 93 -12.53 -3.59 -0.65
CA THR A 93 -13.75 -3.32 -1.42
C THR A 93 -14.49 -2.06 -0.99
N LYS A 94 -14.46 -1.65 0.28
CA LYS A 94 -14.93 -0.31 0.69
C LYS A 94 -13.99 0.81 0.22
N ALA A 95 -12.70 0.50 0.07
CA ALA A 95 -11.67 1.47 -0.33
C ALA A 95 -11.48 1.62 -1.85
N LEU A 96 -12.00 0.67 -2.63
CA LEU A 96 -11.91 0.66 -4.09
C LEU A 96 -13.22 1.05 -4.79
N GLY A 97 -14.30 1.24 -4.03
CA GLY A 97 -15.64 1.51 -4.57
C GLY A 97 -16.26 0.24 -5.14
N ALA A 98 -16.48 -0.77 -4.29
CA ALA A 98 -17.24 -1.95 -4.68
C ALA A 98 -18.58 -1.55 -5.29
N THR A 99 -18.92 -2.21 -6.38
CA THR A 99 -20.12 -1.97 -7.17
C THR A 99 -20.74 -3.31 -7.53
N THR A 100 -21.91 -3.27 -8.16
CA THR A 100 -22.51 -4.47 -8.71
C THR A 100 -21.94 -4.76 -10.10
N TRP A 101 -21.89 -6.04 -10.48
CA TRP A 101 -21.41 -6.46 -11.80
C TRP A 101 -22.17 -5.77 -12.95
N GLY A 102 -23.48 -5.55 -12.79
CA GLY A 102 -24.33 -4.90 -13.79
C GLY A 102 -23.97 -3.45 -14.09
N ASP A 103 -23.29 -2.77 -13.17
CA ASP A 103 -22.93 -1.36 -13.32
C ASP A 103 -21.57 -1.14 -14.01
N LEU A 104 -20.83 -2.22 -14.34
CA LEU A 104 -19.51 -2.14 -14.96
C LEU A 104 -19.54 -2.35 -16.47
N GLN A 105 -19.02 -1.39 -17.24
CA GLN A 105 -18.72 -1.56 -18.66
C GLN A 105 -17.32 -2.18 -18.86
N VAL A 106 -17.19 -3.48 -18.64
CA VAL A 106 -15.92 -4.21 -18.77
C VAL A 106 -16.09 -5.55 -19.48
N ALA A 107 -15.04 -6.02 -20.16
CA ALA A 107 -15.07 -7.25 -20.97
C ALA A 107 -14.80 -8.55 -20.19
N ALA A 108 -14.50 -8.47 -18.89
CA ALA A 108 -14.25 -9.67 -18.08
C ALA A 108 -15.55 -10.50 -17.95
N THR A 109 -15.46 -11.83 -17.96
CA THR A 109 -16.66 -12.69 -17.81
C THR A 109 -16.60 -13.58 -16.57
N GLU A 110 -15.42 -13.68 -15.94
CA GLU A 110 -15.18 -14.49 -14.75
C GLU A 110 -14.17 -13.84 -13.80
N CYS A 111 -14.22 -14.27 -12.55
CA CYS A 111 -13.28 -13.85 -11.52
C CYS A 111 -12.00 -14.69 -11.60
N ALA A 112 -10.86 -14.06 -11.86
CA ALA A 112 -9.58 -14.78 -12.01
C ALA A 112 -9.00 -15.35 -10.69
N ILE A 113 -9.67 -15.17 -9.56
CA ILE A 113 -9.28 -15.78 -8.26
C ILE A 113 -10.02 -17.10 -8.03
N CYS A 114 -11.36 -17.12 -8.15
CA CYS A 114 -12.15 -18.34 -7.96
C CYS A 114 -12.48 -19.07 -9.26
N ILE A 115 -12.23 -18.45 -10.42
CA ILE A 115 -12.51 -18.99 -11.75
C ILE A 115 -14.02 -19.24 -11.96
N GLU A 116 -14.86 -18.51 -11.21
CA GLU A 116 -16.32 -18.55 -11.37
C GLU A 116 -16.79 -17.39 -12.25
N PRO A 117 -17.75 -17.62 -13.15
CA PRO A 117 -18.33 -16.56 -13.98
C PRO A 117 -19.15 -15.58 -13.13
N TYR A 118 -19.26 -14.34 -13.59
CA TYR A 118 -20.20 -13.36 -13.02
C TYR A 118 -21.60 -13.64 -13.54
N ARG A 119 -22.48 -14.21 -12.70
CA ARG A 119 -23.79 -14.74 -13.14
C ARG A 119 -24.94 -13.78 -12.85
N ASP A 120 -24.94 -13.14 -11.69
CA ASP A 120 -25.98 -12.17 -11.30
C ASP A 120 -25.42 -10.73 -11.40
N VAL A 121 -26.20 -9.84 -12.01
CA VAL A 121 -25.88 -8.40 -12.09
C VAL A 121 -25.68 -7.77 -10.71
N ARG A 122 -26.28 -8.34 -9.67
CA ARG A 122 -26.15 -7.92 -8.26
C ARG A 122 -24.91 -8.46 -7.57
N GLU A 123 -24.11 -9.31 -8.21
CA GLU A 123 -22.85 -9.78 -7.63
C GLU A 123 -21.94 -8.61 -7.30
N LEU A 124 -21.44 -8.60 -6.07
CA LEU A 124 -20.52 -7.57 -5.62
C LEU A 124 -19.14 -7.84 -6.19
N VAL A 125 -18.61 -6.83 -6.87
CA VAL A 125 -17.29 -6.86 -7.51
C VAL A 125 -16.51 -5.59 -7.18
N ALA A 126 -15.19 -5.67 -7.28
CA ALA A 126 -14.31 -4.51 -7.21
C ALA A 126 -13.45 -4.43 -8.47
N GLN A 127 -13.44 -3.25 -9.09
CA GLN A 127 -12.49 -2.91 -10.13
C GLN A 127 -11.26 -2.25 -9.50
N LEU A 128 -10.09 -2.85 -9.68
CA LEU A 128 -8.83 -2.25 -9.25
C LEU A 128 -8.45 -1.05 -10.14
N PRO A 129 -7.52 -0.15 -9.73
CA PRO A 129 -7.06 0.96 -10.57
C PRO A 129 -6.47 0.51 -11.91
N CYS A 130 -5.95 -0.72 -11.98
CA CYS A 130 -5.48 -1.37 -13.19
C CYS A 130 -6.59 -1.94 -14.09
N LYS A 131 -7.86 -1.67 -13.76
CA LYS A 131 -9.09 -2.07 -14.48
C LYS A 131 -9.49 -3.54 -14.40
N HIS A 132 -8.68 -4.40 -13.78
CA HIS A 132 -9.08 -5.77 -13.50
C HIS A 132 -10.18 -5.84 -12.43
N VAL A 133 -11.11 -6.77 -12.62
CA VAL A 133 -12.31 -6.95 -11.81
C VAL A 133 -12.27 -8.32 -11.14
N PHE A 134 -12.71 -8.36 -9.88
CA PHE A 134 -12.77 -9.55 -9.05
C PHE A 134 -14.00 -9.47 -8.14
N HIS A 135 -14.53 -10.61 -7.69
CA HIS A 135 -15.52 -10.60 -6.60
C HIS A 135 -14.94 -9.96 -5.34
N THR A 136 -15.76 -9.22 -4.61
CA THR A 136 -15.36 -8.63 -3.32
C THR A 136 -14.84 -9.69 -2.35
N ARG A 137 -15.58 -10.80 -2.21
CA ARG A 137 -15.21 -11.97 -1.38
C ARG A 137 -13.86 -12.59 -1.74
N CYS A 138 -13.39 -12.43 -2.98
CA CYS A 138 -12.15 -13.02 -3.47
C CYS A 138 -10.97 -12.05 -3.34
N ILE A 139 -11.17 -10.78 -3.67
CA ILE A 139 -10.08 -9.79 -3.68
C ILE A 139 -9.76 -9.23 -2.30
N ASP A 140 -10.72 -9.21 -1.37
CA ASP A 140 -10.48 -8.73 -0.01
C ASP A 140 -9.45 -9.59 0.75
N PRO A 141 -9.57 -10.93 0.81
CA PRO A 141 -8.55 -11.78 1.43
C PRO A 141 -7.20 -11.67 0.74
N TRP A 142 -7.17 -11.51 -0.59
CA TRP A 142 -5.92 -11.34 -1.33
C TRP A 142 -5.19 -10.08 -0.90
N LEU A 143 -5.91 -8.95 -0.91
CA LEU A 143 -5.35 -7.67 -0.52
C LEU A 143 -5.00 -7.63 0.97
N ALA A 144 -5.54 -8.55 1.80
CA ALA A 144 -5.16 -8.74 3.22
C ALA A 144 -3.64 -8.94 3.40
N GLY A 145 -3.00 -9.65 2.47
CA GLY A 145 -1.55 -9.93 2.52
C GLY A 145 -0.74 -9.29 1.40
N HIS A 146 -1.39 -8.70 0.39
CA HIS A 146 -0.73 -8.24 -0.83
C HIS A 146 -1.18 -6.83 -1.23
N ASP A 147 -0.29 -6.11 -1.89
CA ASP A 147 -0.52 -4.75 -2.37
C ASP A 147 -0.50 -4.68 -3.91
N ALA A 148 -0.65 -5.83 -4.59
CA ALA A 148 -0.59 -5.94 -6.04
C ALA A 148 -1.77 -6.73 -6.60
N CYS A 149 -2.20 -6.35 -7.82
CA CYS A 149 -3.23 -7.06 -8.56
C CYS A 149 -2.80 -8.52 -8.82
N PRO A 150 -3.65 -9.53 -8.55
CA PRO A 150 -3.35 -10.94 -8.83
C PRO A 150 -3.01 -11.21 -10.30
N LEU A 151 -3.65 -10.48 -11.23
CA LEU A 151 -3.50 -10.70 -12.66
C LEU A 151 -2.26 -10.03 -13.24
N CYS A 152 -2.07 -8.73 -13.00
CA CYS A 152 -1.03 -7.95 -13.68
C CYS A 152 0.11 -7.50 -12.76
N ARG A 153 0.05 -7.83 -11.46
CA ARG A 153 1.03 -7.45 -10.43
C ARG A 153 1.23 -5.94 -10.26
N ARG A 154 0.38 -5.11 -10.88
CA ARG A 154 0.39 -3.67 -10.68
C ARG A 154 -0.07 -3.36 -9.26
N HIS A 155 0.66 -2.47 -8.62
CA HIS A 155 0.38 -2.02 -7.26
C HIS A 155 -1.02 -1.43 -7.15
N VAL A 156 -1.76 -1.81 -6.10
CA VAL A 156 -3.13 -1.36 -5.84
C VAL A 156 -3.07 -0.15 -4.93
N SER A 157 -3.03 1.02 -5.54
CA SER A 157 -3.11 2.29 -4.84
C SER A 157 -4.56 2.55 -4.46
N LEU A 158 -4.88 2.44 -3.17
CA LEU A 158 -6.22 2.79 -2.67
C LEU A 158 -6.48 4.28 -2.92
N ARG A 159 -7.71 4.62 -3.31
CA ARG A 159 -8.08 5.99 -3.71
C ARG A 159 -7.93 6.93 -2.51
N LEU A 160 -7.19 8.03 -2.70
CA LEU A 160 -6.91 9.02 -1.63
C LEU A 160 -8.17 9.59 -0.97
N GLU A 161 -9.28 9.67 -1.72
CA GLU A 161 -10.61 10.09 -1.24
C GLU A 161 -11.15 9.19 -0.13
N VAL A 162 -10.86 7.88 -0.17
CA VAL A 162 -11.29 6.92 0.87
C VAL A 162 -10.38 7.01 2.09
N MET A 163 -9.07 7.21 1.90
CA MET A 163 -8.17 7.47 3.03
C MET A 163 -8.55 8.76 3.77
N ARG A 164 -9.06 9.79 3.08
CA ARG A 164 -9.53 11.05 3.70
C ARG A 164 -10.78 10.87 4.58
N GLN A 165 -11.74 10.03 4.19
CA GLN A 165 -12.92 9.74 5.02
C GLN A 165 -12.61 8.90 6.26
N TYR A 166 -11.58 8.06 6.21
CA TYR A 166 -11.12 7.24 7.35
C TYR A 166 -10.14 7.97 8.29
N LEU A 167 -9.70 9.18 7.91
CA LEU A 167 -8.73 9.98 8.67
C LEU A 167 -9.32 11.21 9.35
N SER A 168 -10.65 11.40 9.29
CA SER A 168 -11.40 12.48 9.94
C SER A 168 -10.60 13.79 10.01
N PHE A 169 -10.57 14.51 8.89
CA PHE A 169 -10.48 15.97 8.93
C PHE A 169 -11.88 16.52 9.16
#